data_AF-A0A2A5C813-F1
#
_entry.id   AF-A0A2A5C813-F1
#
_cell.length_a   1.000
_cell.length_b   1.000
_cell.length_c   1.000
_cell.angle_alpha   90.00
_cell.angle_beta   90.00
_cell.angle_gamma   90.00
#
_symmetry.space_group_name_H-M   'P 1'
#
loop_
_entity.id
_entity.type
_entity.pdbx_description
1 polymer ?
#
loop_
_entity_poly.entity_id
_entity_poly.type
_entity_poly.pdbx_seq_one_letter_code
_entity_poly.pdbx_strand_id
1 'polypeptide(L)'
;MRHAYQSKLFFTLTFSLYAYSIPLFIPLSANAQNPEPLSDSVNHAQAVILQYHHVSTSTPLITSIAPEDFERHMNYLSENNFNILPLEQILGNLQNGEELDDFTAAITFDDAYLSVYTEAFPMLQALNWPFTVFVTTSLVGSNEQLYASWSQIREMAEAGATIANHTVNHPYFLDRNESDSESAWLETIRNEITLAEEKIFQETEQSHRLLAYPYGEYEPRIQALVEELGFMGIAQHSGPINANSDFTALPRFPLSGIYVSMNTFPNKVRSLAFTLDSITPDSPITTGLSPSVEINFSGEIPRINQLTCFNNNEAINIEVLDAEAMSFRITTHIENHSRRFRYNCTVPGAEGKYEGRYYWYSIPWVNPAIPE
;
A
#
# COMPACT_ATOMS: atom_id res chain seq x y z
N MET A 1 71.28 36.52 2.97
CA MET A 1 72.61 36.58 2.32
C MET A 1 73.05 35.16 1.99
N ARG A 2 73.26 34.85 0.69
CA ARG A 2 74.09 33.78 0.05
C ARG A 2 73.93 32.32 0.55
N HIS A 3 73.95 31.23 -0.23
CA HIS A 3 74.10 30.91 -1.66
C HIS A 3 73.68 29.43 -1.84
N ALA A 4 72.89 29.08 -2.88
CA ALA A 4 73.27 28.29 -4.07
C ALA A 4 73.31 26.76 -3.90
N TYR A 5 72.55 26.02 -4.73
CA TYR A 5 73.09 25.17 -5.80
C TYR A 5 71.97 24.80 -6.80
N GLN A 6 72.17 25.16 -8.07
CA GLN A 6 71.40 24.69 -9.22
C GLN A 6 72.14 23.54 -9.90
N SER A 7 71.40 22.62 -10.52
CA SER A 7 71.90 21.82 -11.65
C SER A 7 70.87 21.87 -12.79
N LYS A 8 71.31 22.38 -13.94
CA LYS A 8 70.61 22.36 -15.22
C LYS A 8 71.23 21.26 -16.06
N LEU A 9 70.41 20.40 -16.66
CA LEU A 9 70.84 19.49 -17.72
C LEU A 9 70.14 19.89 -19.02
N PHE A 10 70.95 20.28 -20.01
CA PHE A 10 70.56 20.49 -21.39
C PHE A 10 70.58 19.14 -22.12
N PHE A 11 69.55 18.85 -22.92
CA PHE A 11 69.69 17.89 -24.01
C PHE A 11 69.03 18.41 -25.28
N THR A 12 69.82 18.31 -26.34
CA THR A 12 69.68 18.84 -27.69
C THR A 12 68.70 17.99 -28.50
N LEU A 13 67.72 18.62 -29.17
CA LEU A 13 66.90 17.98 -30.19
C LEU A 13 67.76 17.67 -31.43
N THR A 14 67.76 16.42 -31.86
CA THR A 14 68.12 16.03 -33.23
C THR A 14 66.92 15.32 -33.85
N PHE A 15 66.39 15.91 -34.92
CA PHE A 15 65.35 15.30 -35.76
C PHE A 15 66.01 14.32 -36.73
N SER A 16 65.54 13.07 -36.77
CA SER A 16 65.74 12.17 -37.91
C SER A 16 64.37 11.63 -38.33
N LEU A 17 63.99 11.96 -39.57
CA LEU A 17 62.81 11.43 -40.24
C LEU A 17 63.01 9.93 -40.50
N TYR A 18 62.12 9.10 -39.97
CA TYR A 18 61.84 7.80 -40.54
C TYR A 18 60.38 7.78 -41.01
N ALA A 19 60.22 7.63 -42.32
CA ALA A 19 58.95 7.31 -42.95
C ALA A 19 58.56 5.87 -42.59
N TYR A 20 57.41 5.69 -41.96
CA TYR A 20 56.71 4.41 -41.91
C TYR A 20 55.28 4.61 -42.40
N SER A 21 54.97 3.87 -43.46
CA SER A 21 53.66 3.70 -44.08
C SER A 21 52.60 3.24 -43.05
N ILE A 22 51.55 4.04 -42.89
CA ILE A 22 50.35 3.69 -42.12
C ILE A 22 49.50 2.73 -42.96
N PRO A 23 49.19 1.50 -42.52
CA PRO A 23 48.16 0.71 -43.16
C PRO A 23 46.79 1.30 -42.84
N LEU A 24 46.00 1.55 -43.88
CA LEU A 24 44.61 1.99 -43.78
C LEU A 24 43.76 0.82 -43.25
N PHE A 25 43.50 0.78 -41.94
CA PHE A 25 42.51 -0.11 -41.37
C PHE A 25 41.11 0.46 -41.65
N ILE A 26 40.41 -0.16 -42.61
CA ILE A 26 38.97 0.00 -42.78
C ILE A 26 38.31 -0.83 -41.68
N PRO A 27 37.55 -0.26 -40.73
CA PRO A 27 36.76 -1.08 -39.83
C PRO A 27 35.65 -1.74 -40.65
N LEU A 28 35.71 -3.08 -40.73
CA LEU A 28 34.58 -3.88 -41.20
C LEU A 28 33.35 -3.52 -40.38
N SER A 29 32.24 -3.27 -41.08
CA SER A 29 30.90 -3.12 -40.52
C SER A 29 30.64 -4.20 -39.47
N ALA A 30 30.38 -3.76 -38.23
CA ALA A 30 29.83 -4.62 -37.21
C ALA A 30 28.52 -5.19 -37.74
N ASN A 31 28.46 -6.52 -37.83
CA ASN A 31 27.23 -7.27 -38.02
C ASN A 31 26.17 -6.72 -37.08
N ALA A 32 24.99 -6.43 -37.64
CA ALA A 32 23.77 -6.23 -36.87
C ALA A 32 23.63 -7.42 -35.92
N GLN A 33 23.84 -7.16 -34.63
CA GLN A 33 23.44 -8.07 -33.58
C GLN A 33 21.93 -8.24 -33.73
N ASN A 34 21.48 -9.49 -33.81
CA ASN A 34 20.08 -9.85 -33.63
C ASN A 34 19.56 -9.09 -32.41
N PRO A 35 18.36 -8.50 -32.45
CA PRO A 35 17.79 -7.91 -31.24
C PRO A 35 17.76 -9.02 -30.19
N GLU A 36 18.33 -8.73 -29.01
CA GLU A 36 18.08 -9.55 -27.83
C GLU A 36 16.57 -9.71 -27.68
N PRO A 37 16.08 -10.89 -27.22
CA PRO A 37 14.68 -11.03 -26.91
C PRO A 37 14.32 -9.91 -25.92
N LEU A 38 13.32 -9.10 -26.27
CA LEU A 38 12.68 -8.18 -25.34
C LEU A 38 12.41 -8.94 -24.05
N SER A 39 12.95 -8.46 -22.93
CA SER A 39 12.72 -9.07 -21.63
C SER A 39 11.22 -9.06 -21.34
N ASP A 40 10.59 -10.22 -21.38
CA ASP A 40 9.20 -10.49 -20.97
C ASP A 40 8.99 -10.33 -19.43
N SER A 41 9.66 -9.38 -18.78
CA SER A 41 9.67 -9.29 -17.32
C SER A 41 9.72 -7.85 -16.81
N VAL A 42 8.66 -7.08 -17.06
CA VAL A 42 8.21 -6.13 -16.03
C VAL A 42 7.29 -6.91 -15.12
N ASN A 43 7.88 -7.67 -14.19
CA ASN A 43 7.12 -8.16 -13.05
C ASN A 43 6.83 -6.91 -12.21
N HIS A 44 5.64 -6.32 -12.37
CA HIS A 44 5.25 -5.20 -11.54
C HIS A 44 5.16 -5.72 -10.11
N ALA A 45 6.18 -5.39 -9.31
CA ALA A 45 6.21 -5.69 -7.89
C ALA A 45 4.90 -5.21 -7.28
N GLN A 46 4.17 -6.14 -6.67
CA GLN A 46 2.85 -5.88 -6.12
C GLN A 46 2.63 -6.77 -4.90
N ALA A 47 1.74 -6.32 -4.03
CA ALA A 47 1.37 -7.06 -2.85
C ALA A 47 -0.09 -6.82 -2.48
N VAL A 48 -0.61 -7.68 -1.62
CA VAL A 48 -1.93 -7.50 -1.01
C VAL A 48 -1.76 -7.27 0.49
N ILE A 49 -2.42 -6.24 1.02
CA ILE A 49 -2.48 -6.03 2.47
C ILE A 49 -3.83 -6.53 2.98
N LEU A 50 -3.80 -7.46 3.93
CA LEU A 50 -4.98 -8.03 4.59
C LEU A 50 -5.26 -7.27 5.87
N GLN A 51 -6.50 -6.84 6.07
CA GLN A 51 -6.92 -6.13 7.27
C GLN A 51 -7.91 -6.97 8.06
N TYR A 52 -7.53 -7.27 9.29
CA TYR A 52 -8.37 -7.87 10.33
C TYR A 52 -8.52 -6.88 11.50
N HIS A 53 -9.44 -7.17 12.42
CA HIS A 53 -9.55 -6.45 13.69
C HIS A 53 -9.66 -7.48 14.82
N HIS A 54 -10.85 -8.05 15.02
CA HIS A 54 -11.08 -9.11 16.00
C HIS A 54 -10.93 -10.50 15.36
N VAL A 55 -10.28 -11.41 16.08
CA VAL A 55 -10.34 -12.85 15.81
C VAL A 55 -11.17 -13.50 16.91
N SER A 56 -12.49 -13.34 16.82
CA SER A 56 -13.41 -13.72 17.89
C SER A 56 -14.84 -13.95 17.38
N THR A 57 -15.57 -14.84 18.06
CA THR A 57 -17.01 -15.06 17.84
C THR A 57 -17.89 -14.26 18.82
N SER A 58 -17.30 -13.55 19.78
CA SER A 58 -18.02 -12.86 20.86
C SER A 58 -18.09 -11.34 20.70
N THR A 59 -17.44 -10.78 19.67
CA THR A 59 -17.40 -9.35 19.37
C THR A 59 -18.29 -9.00 18.16
N PRO A 60 -18.58 -7.72 17.89
CA PRO A 60 -19.50 -7.33 16.82
C PRO A 60 -19.07 -7.85 15.44
N LEU A 61 -19.96 -8.62 14.80
CA LEU A 61 -19.67 -9.33 13.54
C LEU A 61 -19.05 -8.45 12.45
N ILE A 62 -19.42 -7.17 12.37
CA ILE A 62 -18.95 -6.25 11.33
C ILE A 62 -17.44 -6.00 11.36
N THR A 63 -16.80 -6.18 12.52
CA THR A 63 -15.34 -6.06 12.72
C THR A 63 -14.69 -7.37 13.15
N SER A 64 -15.40 -8.50 13.08
CA SER A 64 -14.87 -9.78 13.54
C SER A 64 -14.75 -10.84 12.44
N ILE A 65 -13.77 -11.71 12.62
CA ILE A 65 -13.67 -13.01 11.99
C ILE A 65 -13.63 -14.09 13.08
N ALA A 66 -14.30 -15.22 12.87
CA ALA A 66 -14.18 -16.35 13.79
C ALA A 66 -12.76 -16.95 13.74
N PRO A 67 -12.19 -17.43 14.86
CA PRO A 67 -10.86 -18.07 14.85
C PRO A 67 -10.72 -19.17 13.80
N GLU A 68 -11.76 -19.99 13.59
CA GLU A 68 -11.74 -21.06 12.60
C GLU A 68 -11.73 -20.54 11.15
N ASP A 69 -12.37 -19.40 10.88
CA ASP A 69 -12.33 -18.78 9.55
C ASP A 69 -11.00 -18.04 9.32
N PHE A 70 -10.40 -17.48 10.37
CA PHE A 70 -9.04 -16.95 10.31
C PHE A 70 -8.03 -18.08 10.02
N GLU A 71 -8.14 -19.22 10.71
CA GLU A 71 -7.32 -20.40 10.43
C GLU A 71 -7.48 -20.88 8.97
N ARG A 72 -8.70 -20.88 8.42
CA ARG A 72 -8.94 -21.19 7.01
C ARG A 72 -8.23 -20.23 6.05
N HIS A 73 -8.23 -18.94 6.36
CA HIS A 73 -7.45 -17.97 5.57
C HIS A 73 -5.96 -18.30 5.62
N MET A 74 -5.40 -18.57 6.81
CA MET A 74 -3.98 -18.88 6.96
C MET A 74 -3.60 -20.18 6.23
N ASN A 75 -4.41 -21.23 6.36
CA ASN A 75 -4.22 -22.49 5.64
C ASN A 75 -4.24 -22.28 4.13
N TYR A 76 -5.20 -21.50 3.61
CA TYR A 76 -5.25 -21.19 2.18
C TYR A 76 -3.98 -20.47 1.70
N LEU A 77 -3.50 -19.47 2.43
CA LEU A 77 -2.27 -18.74 2.08
C LEU A 77 -1.06 -19.68 2.06
N SER A 78 -0.95 -20.57 3.05
CA SER A 78 0.13 -21.55 3.17
C SER A 78 0.10 -22.58 2.04
N GLU A 79 -1.07 -23.21 1.80
CA GLU A 79 -1.27 -24.23 0.76
C GLU A 79 -1.06 -23.68 -0.67
N ASN A 80 -1.26 -22.37 -0.86
CA ASN A 80 -1.08 -21.70 -2.15
C ASN A 80 0.26 -20.95 -2.27
N ASN A 81 1.21 -21.22 -1.37
CA ASN A 81 2.58 -20.67 -1.40
C ASN A 81 2.64 -19.14 -1.44
N PHE A 82 1.81 -18.47 -0.64
CA PHE A 82 1.91 -17.03 -0.48
C PHE A 82 3.21 -16.65 0.24
N ASN A 83 3.83 -15.57 -0.23
CA ASN A 83 4.99 -14.98 0.41
C ASN A 83 4.52 -13.93 1.43
N ILE A 84 4.48 -14.32 2.71
CA ILE A 84 4.06 -13.43 3.79
C ILE A 84 5.28 -12.67 4.31
N LEU A 85 5.29 -11.35 4.09
CA LEU A 85 6.39 -10.46 4.47
C LEU A 85 5.94 -9.40 5.48
N PRO A 86 6.86 -8.85 6.29
CA PRO A 86 6.58 -7.67 7.10
C PRO A 86 6.09 -6.52 6.22
N LEU A 87 5.07 -5.79 6.67
CA LEU A 87 4.48 -4.72 5.88
C LEU A 87 5.54 -3.66 5.54
N GLU A 88 6.40 -3.27 6.49
CA GLU A 88 7.45 -2.27 6.22
C GLU A 88 8.43 -2.72 5.14
N GLN A 89 8.72 -4.02 5.04
CA GLN A 89 9.59 -4.58 4.01
C GLN A 89 8.91 -4.49 2.63
N ILE A 90 7.63 -4.88 2.54
CA ILE A 90 6.86 -4.75 1.28
C ILE A 90 6.87 -3.30 0.81
N LEU A 91 6.54 -2.36 1.70
CA LEU A 91 6.44 -0.95 1.34
C LEU A 91 7.81 -0.38 0.94
N GLY A 92 8.87 -0.70 1.68
CA GLY A 92 10.24 -0.31 1.34
C GLY A 92 10.67 -0.82 -0.03
N ASN A 93 10.43 -2.10 -0.33
CA ASN A 93 10.75 -2.68 -1.64
C ASN A 93 9.99 -1.96 -2.77
N LEU A 94 8.69 -1.71 -2.60
CA LEU A 94 7.89 -1.01 -3.61
C LEU A 94 8.37 0.43 -3.83
N GLN A 95 8.68 1.19 -2.77
CA GLN A 95 9.20 2.56 -2.89
C GLN A 95 10.57 2.61 -3.59
N ASN A 96 11.40 1.60 -3.35
CA ASN A 96 12.74 1.49 -3.95
C ASN A 96 12.72 0.90 -5.37
N GLY A 97 11.55 0.49 -5.89
CA GLY A 97 11.43 -0.18 -7.18
C GLY A 97 12.06 -1.58 -7.19
N GLU A 98 12.19 -2.21 -6.03
CA GLU A 98 12.69 -3.57 -5.88
C GLU A 98 11.61 -4.60 -6.26
N GLU A 99 12.05 -5.76 -6.73
CA GLU A 99 11.13 -6.84 -7.09
C GLU A 99 10.44 -7.42 -5.84
N LEU A 100 9.18 -7.84 -6.03
CA LEU A 100 8.46 -8.69 -5.11
C LEU A 100 8.07 -9.97 -5.84
N ASP A 101 8.18 -11.09 -5.12
CA ASP A 101 7.64 -12.35 -5.61
C ASP A 101 6.13 -12.23 -5.82
N ASP A 102 5.62 -12.96 -6.81
CA ASP A 102 4.17 -13.04 -7.00
C ASP A 102 3.52 -13.70 -5.78
N PHE A 103 2.25 -13.39 -5.53
CA PHE A 103 1.53 -13.83 -4.31
C PHE A 103 2.17 -13.34 -3.00
N THR A 104 2.78 -12.15 -3.00
CA THR A 104 3.23 -11.47 -1.78
C THR A 104 2.05 -10.82 -1.04
N ALA A 105 1.98 -11.00 0.28
CA ALA A 105 0.98 -10.37 1.12
C ALA A 105 1.49 -9.96 2.51
N ALA A 106 0.85 -8.95 3.10
CA ALA A 106 1.02 -8.58 4.51
C ALA A 106 -0.26 -8.85 5.30
N ILE A 107 -0.10 -9.29 6.54
CA ILE A 107 -1.20 -9.51 7.49
C ILE A 107 -1.21 -8.35 8.48
N THR A 108 -2.33 -7.65 8.60
CA THR A 108 -2.48 -6.50 9.50
C THR A 108 -3.71 -6.61 10.38
N PHE A 109 -3.60 -6.11 11.61
CA PHE A 109 -4.67 -6.02 12.60
C PHE A 109 -4.79 -4.59 13.10
N ASP A 110 -6.01 -4.08 13.21
CA ASP A 110 -6.28 -2.75 13.77
C ASP A 110 -6.74 -2.84 15.25
N ASP A 111 -6.65 -1.73 15.96
CA ASP A 111 -7.15 -1.45 17.33
C ASP A 111 -6.48 -2.18 18.51
N ALA A 112 -5.53 -3.10 18.29
CA ALA A 112 -4.84 -3.86 19.34
C ALA A 112 -5.77 -4.69 20.26
N TYR A 113 -6.78 -5.34 19.68
CA TYR A 113 -7.67 -6.22 20.44
C TYR A 113 -6.93 -7.40 21.10
N LEU A 114 -7.39 -7.79 22.29
CA LEU A 114 -6.88 -8.93 23.05
C LEU A 114 -6.97 -10.23 22.23
N SER A 115 -8.00 -10.37 21.40
CA SER A 115 -8.18 -11.54 20.52
C SER A 115 -7.04 -11.73 19.52
N VAL A 116 -6.35 -10.66 19.11
CA VAL A 116 -5.14 -10.76 18.28
C VAL A 116 -4.04 -11.48 19.05
N TYR A 117 -3.84 -11.14 20.33
CA TYR A 117 -2.84 -11.79 21.18
C TYR A 117 -3.23 -13.23 21.55
N THR A 118 -4.50 -13.50 21.88
CA THR A 118 -4.91 -14.83 22.38
C THR A 118 -5.18 -15.85 21.27
N GLU A 119 -5.66 -15.42 20.11
CA GLU A 119 -6.06 -16.31 19.02
C GLU A 119 -5.13 -16.22 17.81
N ALA A 120 -4.88 -15.02 17.28
CA ALA A 120 -4.13 -14.87 16.02
C ALA A 120 -2.62 -15.09 16.19
N PHE A 121 -2.04 -14.48 17.23
CA PHE A 121 -0.60 -14.48 17.46
C PHE A 121 0.00 -15.90 17.60
N PRO A 122 -0.56 -16.84 18.38
CA PRO A 122 -0.05 -18.20 18.46
C PRO A 122 -0.06 -18.94 17.11
N MET A 123 -1.08 -18.71 16.28
CA MET A 123 -1.17 -19.32 14.94
C MET A 123 -0.09 -18.78 14.01
N LEU A 124 0.08 -17.45 13.97
CA LEU A 124 1.08 -16.79 13.14
C LEU A 124 2.51 -17.14 13.58
N GLN A 125 2.74 -17.25 14.89
CA GLN A 125 4.02 -17.70 15.44
C GLN A 125 4.35 -19.14 15.02
N ALA A 126 3.36 -20.06 15.05
CA ALA A 126 3.56 -21.44 14.60
C ALA A 126 3.94 -21.53 13.11
N LEU A 127 3.50 -20.56 12.30
CA LEU A 127 3.84 -20.43 10.88
C LEU A 127 5.15 -19.65 10.63
N ASN A 128 5.74 -19.05 11.67
CA ASN A 128 6.80 -18.04 11.58
C ASN A 128 6.43 -16.89 10.63
N TRP A 129 5.17 -16.47 10.65
CA TRP A 129 4.67 -15.41 9.77
C TRP A 129 4.70 -14.04 10.47
N PRO A 130 5.24 -13.01 9.81
CA PRO A 130 5.18 -11.65 10.32
C PRO A 130 3.77 -11.09 10.21
N PHE A 131 3.46 -10.13 11.07
CA PHE A 131 2.20 -9.38 11.02
C PHE A 131 2.39 -7.99 11.63
N THR A 132 1.48 -7.10 11.29
CA THR A 132 1.44 -5.72 11.82
C THR A 132 0.22 -5.53 12.71
N VAL A 133 0.40 -4.89 13.86
CA VAL A 133 -0.69 -4.42 14.72
C VAL A 133 -0.67 -2.91 14.75
N PHE A 134 -1.70 -2.27 14.20
CA PHE A 134 -1.94 -0.85 14.33
C PHE A 134 -2.64 -0.58 15.67
N VAL A 135 -1.97 0.19 16.54
CA VAL A 135 -2.35 0.35 17.94
C VAL A 135 -2.97 1.71 18.22
N THR A 136 -4.20 1.71 18.72
CA THR A 136 -4.81 2.89 19.33
C THR A 136 -4.34 2.97 20.79
N THR A 137 -3.36 3.84 21.05
CA THR A 137 -2.56 3.76 22.28
C THR A 137 -3.34 4.00 23.58
N SER A 138 -4.44 4.77 23.53
CA SER A 138 -5.31 4.96 24.70
C SER A 138 -6.16 3.74 25.06
N LEU A 139 -6.40 2.83 24.09
CA LEU A 139 -7.24 1.65 24.28
C LEU A 139 -6.46 0.47 24.88
N VAL A 140 -5.14 0.43 24.68
CA VAL A 140 -4.26 -0.63 25.20
C VAL A 140 -4.38 -0.73 26.72
N GLY A 141 -4.81 -1.89 27.21
CA GLY A 141 -5.06 -2.15 28.63
C GLY A 141 -6.21 -1.35 29.27
N SER A 142 -6.98 -0.59 28.49
CA SER A 142 -8.13 0.18 29.01
C SER A 142 -9.29 -0.72 29.44
N ASN A 143 -9.39 -1.90 28.83
CA ASN A 143 -10.31 -2.96 29.19
C ASN A 143 -9.63 -4.31 28.97
N GLU A 144 -9.25 -4.96 30.08
CA GLU A 144 -8.51 -6.24 30.08
C GLU A 144 -9.27 -7.41 29.43
N GLN A 145 -10.57 -7.27 29.15
CA GLN A 145 -11.36 -8.27 28.43
C GLN A 145 -11.42 -8.04 26.92
N LEU A 146 -11.00 -6.86 26.45
CA LEU A 146 -11.18 -6.45 25.05
C LEU A 146 -9.88 -6.05 24.36
N TYR A 147 -8.99 -5.34 25.03
CA TYR A 147 -7.74 -4.83 24.47
C TYR A 147 -6.54 -5.53 25.08
N ALA A 148 -5.53 -5.79 24.26
CA ALA A 148 -4.26 -6.28 24.75
C ALA A 148 -3.63 -5.27 25.71
N SER A 149 -2.85 -5.74 26.67
CA SER A 149 -2.03 -4.89 27.54
C SER A 149 -0.69 -4.56 26.88
N TRP A 150 0.00 -3.53 27.38
CA TRP A 150 1.35 -3.20 26.89
C TRP A 150 2.36 -4.34 27.08
N SER A 151 2.20 -5.19 28.10
CA SER A 151 3.06 -6.38 28.24
C SER A 151 2.81 -7.40 27.13
N GLN A 152 1.56 -7.58 26.71
CA GLN A 152 1.20 -8.47 25.60
C GLN A 152 1.64 -7.90 24.25
N ILE A 153 1.53 -6.57 24.06
CA ILE A 153 2.06 -5.88 22.87
C ILE A 153 3.59 -6.06 22.77
N ARG A 154 4.32 -5.88 23.87
CA ARG A 154 5.78 -6.13 23.91
C ARG A 154 6.13 -7.56 23.53
N GLU A 155 5.41 -8.55 24.06
CA GLU A 155 5.66 -9.95 23.75
C GLU A 155 5.47 -10.24 22.25
N MET A 156 4.42 -9.68 21.62
CA MET A 156 4.25 -9.79 20.17
C MET A 156 5.39 -9.09 19.42
N ALA A 157 5.81 -7.90 19.85
CA ALA A 157 6.93 -7.16 19.23
C ALA A 157 8.25 -7.95 19.31
N GLU A 158 8.58 -8.52 20.48
CA GLU A 158 9.75 -9.37 20.70
C GLU A 158 9.71 -10.65 19.85
N ALA A 159 8.51 -11.14 19.53
CA ALA A 159 8.28 -12.28 18.65
C ALA A 159 8.27 -11.92 17.15
N GLY A 160 8.54 -10.66 16.79
CA GLY A 160 8.69 -10.20 15.40
C GLY A 160 7.45 -9.55 14.80
N ALA A 161 6.44 -9.19 15.60
CA ALA A 161 5.34 -8.35 15.12
C ALA A 161 5.79 -6.89 14.94
N THR A 162 5.32 -6.26 13.87
CA THR A 162 5.42 -4.82 13.65
C THR A 162 4.32 -4.12 14.44
N ILE A 163 4.67 -3.23 15.36
CA ILE A 163 3.73 -2.40 16.12
C ILE A 163 3.72 -1.00 15.50
N ALA A 164 2.55 -0.59 15.01
CA ALA A 164 2.37 0.60 14.19
C ALA A 164 1.23 1.49 14.70
N ASN A 165 1.09 2.67 14.12
CA ASN A 165 0.29 3.75 14.66
C ASN A 165 -1.19 3.66 14.25
N HIS A 166 -2.09 3.70 15.23
CA HIS A 166 -3.53 3.89 15.01
C HIS A 166 -4.09 5.02 15.87
N THR A 167 -3.30 6.09 16.01
CA THR A 167 -3.58 7.31 16.78
C THR A 167 -3.67 7.08 18.29
N VAL A 168 -3.93 8.15 19.05
CA VAL A 168 -4.14 8.03 20.50
C VAL A 168 -5.56 7.54 20.76
N ASN A 169 -6.56 8.20 20.18
CA ASN A 169 -7.97 8.06 20.57
C ASN A 169 -8.90 7.51 19.49
N HIS A 170 -8.39 7.13 18.31
CA HIS A 170 -9.18 6.65 17.17
C HIS A 170 -10.30 7.64 16.74
N PRO A 171 -9.98 8.93 16.50
CA PRO A 171 -10.97 9.93 16.13
C PRO A 171 -11.40 9.84 14.66
N TYR A 172 -12.59 10.34 14.34
CA TYR A 172 -12.96 10.63 12.95
C TYR A 172 -12.22 11.89 12.50
N PHE A 173 -11.14 11.75 11.74
CA PHE A 173 -10.34 12.92 11.33
C PHE A 173 -11.12 13.96 10.52
N LEU A 174 -12.13 13.54 9.77
CA LEU A 174 -12.95 14.43 8.95
C LEU A 174 -14.07 15.14 9.74
N ASP A 175 -14.30 14.74 11.00
CA ASP A 175 -15.27 15.39 11.87
C ASP A 175 -14.64 16.63 12.50
N ARG A 176 -14.74 17.75 11.78
CA ARG A 176 -14.25 19.06 12.21
C ARG A 176 -15.38 19.89 12.80
N ASN A 177 -15.16 20.49 13.98
CA ASN A 177 -16.09 21.50 14.49
C ASN A 177 -16.03 22.75 13.60
N GLU A 178 -17.20 23.31 13.26
CA GLU A 178 -17.28 24.51 12.41
C GLU A 178 -16.50 25.71 12.96
N SER A 179 -16.32 25.77 14.29
CA SER A 179 -15.57 26.84 14.97
C SER A 179 -14.06 26.69 14.88
N ASP A 180 -13.54 25.50 14.58
CA ASP A 180 -12.10 25.24 14.61
C ASP A 180 -11.44 25.81 13.35
N SER A 181 -10.34 26.53 13.50
CA SER A 181 -9.51 26.89 12.35
C SER A 181 -8.89 25.63 11.74
N GLU A 182 -8.59 25.67 10.45
CA GLU A 182 -7.92 24.55 9.77
C GLU A 182 -6.60 24.19 10.45
N SER A 183 -5.83 25.20 10.86
CA SER A 183 -4.58 24.99 11.60
C SER A 183 -4.77 24.28 12.94
N ALA A 184 -5.82 24.62 13.70
CA ALA A 184 -6.11 23.99 14.98
C ALA A 184 -6.56 22.52 14.78
N TRP A 185 -7.36 22.27 13.76
CA TRP A 185 -7.80 20.93 13.39
C TRP A 185 -6.62 20.03 12.96
N LEU A 186 -5.76 20.49 12.06
CA LEU A 186 -4.56 19.74 11.65
C LEU A 186 -3.58 19.55 12.81
N GLU A 187 -3.47 20.51 13.72
CA GLU A 187 -2.63 20.37 14.92
C GLU A 187 -3.19 19.29 15.87
N THR A 188 -4.51 19.18 16.01
CA THR A 188 -5.12 18.06 16.77
C THR A 188 -4.76 16.72 16.14
N ILE A 189 -4.88 16.58 14.82
CA ILE A 189 -4.49 15.35 14.10
C ILE A 189 -2.99 15.06 14.27
N ARG A 190 -2.14 16.08 14.18
CA ARG A 190 -0.69 15.94 14.41
C ARG A 190 -0.40 15.38 15.80
N ASN A 191 -1.07 15.88 16.82
CA ASN A 191 -0.91 15.41 18.19
C ASN A 191 -1.40 13.97 18.35
N GLU A 192 -2.52 13.59 17.73
CA GLU A 192 -3.03 12.21 17.71
C GLU A 192 -2.01 11.22 17.11
N ILE A 193 -1.32 11.61 16.04
CA ILE A 193 -0.33 10.75 15.39
C ILE A 193 0.98 10.72 16.21
N THR A 194 1.51 11.89 16.56
CA THR A 194 2.86 12.00 17.16
C THR A 194 2.93 11.48 18.59
N LEU A 195 1.89 11.70 19.40
CA LEU A 195 1.84 11.17 20.77
C LEU A 195 1.69 9.64 20.80
N ALA A 196 0.91 9.09 19.85
CA ALA A 196 0.80 7.64 19.70
C ALA A 196 2.13 7.01 19.27
N GLU A 197 2.84 7.63 18.33
CA GLU A 197 4.16 7.16 17.87
C GLU A 197 5.18 7.15 19.01
N GLU A 198 5.23 8.24 19.79
CA GLU A 198 6.12 8.34 20.95
C GLU A 198 5.81 7.25 21.98
N LYS A 199 4.53 6.98 22.23
CA LYS A 199 4.12 5.91 23.16
C LYS A 199 4.50 4.52 22.64
N ILE A 200 4.32 4.24 21.35
CA ILE A 200 4.75 2.97 20.73
C ILE A 200 6.25 2.81 20.87
N PHE A 201 7.04 3.84 20.56
CA PHE A 201 8.49 3.81 20.70
C PHE A 201 8.94 3.55 22.14
N GLN A 202 8.33 4.23 23.12
CA GLN A 202 8.64 4.02 24.54
C GLN A 202 8.36 2.60 25.03
N GLU A 203 7.31 1.95 24.50
CA GLU A 203 6.87 0.63 24.98
C GLU A 203 7.53 -0.53 24.22
N THR A 204 8.00 -0.31 22.99
CA THR A 204 8.43 -1.39 22.07
C THR A 204 9.78 -1.14 21.39
N GLU A 205 10.34 0.06 21.50
CA GLU A 205 11.52 0.53 20.76
C GLU A 205 11.35 0.53 19.22
N GLN A 206 10.12 0.40 18.73
CA GLN A 206 9.79 0.45 17.30
C GLN A 206 9.28 1.83 16.88
N SER A 207 9.63 2.27 15.67
CA SER A 207 9.06 3.45 14.99
C SER A 207 9.10 3.23 13.48
N HIS A 208 8.11 2.48 12.99
CA HIS A 208 8.02 2.11 11.56
C HIS A 208 7.43 3.23 10.69
N ARG A 209 6.86 4.28 11.31
CA ARG A 209 6.19 5.39 10.60
C ARG A 209 5.10 4.91 9.64
N LEU A 210 4.31 3.94 10.10
CA LEU A 210 3.10 3.47 9.42
C LEU A 210 1.88 3.93 10.21
N LEU A 211 0.92 4.57 9.55
CA LEU A 211 -0.33 5.03 10.14
C LEU A 211 -1.50 4.37 9.44
N ALA A 212 -2.28 3.58 10.17
CA ALA A 212 -3.63 3.24 9.73
C ALA A 212 -4.58 4.39 10.09
N TYR A 213 -5.27 4.96 9.10
CA TYR A 213 -6.28 5.99 9.36
C TYR A 213 -7.47 5.37 10.10
N PRO A 214 -7.90 5.94 11.24
CA PRO A 214 -9.17 5.56 11.85
C PRO A 214 -10.30 5.60 10.82
N TYR A 215 -11.09 4.53 10.75
CA TYR A 215 -12.20 4.37 9.78
C TYR A 215 -11.78 4.44 8.29
N GLY A 216 -10.48 4.45 8.01
CA GLY A 216 -9.91 4.64 6.67
C GLY A 216 -10.18 6.00 6.05
N GLU A 217 -10.53 7.01 6.85
CA GLU A 217 -10.91 8.33 6.37
C GLU A 217 -9.71 9.26 6.28
N TYR A 218 -9.53 9.88 5.11
CA TYR A 218 -8.45 10.81 4.83
C TYR A 218 -8.92 11.87 3.84
N GLU A 219 -8.15 12.96 3.75
CA GLU A 219 -8.28 13.98 2.71
C GLU A 219 -6.91 14.58 2.37
N PRO A 220 -6.74 15.30 1.24
CA PRO A 220 -5.42 15.76 0.79
C PRO A 220 -4.61 16.55 1.82
N ARG A 221 -5.28 17.35 2.67
CA ARG A 221 -4.60 18.11 3.75
C ARG A 221 -4.06 17.20 4.85
N ILE A 222 -4.78 16.12 5.19
CA ILE A 222 -4.33 15.12 6.15
C ILE A 222 -3.20 14.29 5.54
N GLN A 223 -3.31 13.92 4.27
CA GLN A 223 -2.24 13.19 3.55
C GLN A 223 -0.94 13.99 3.54
N ALA A 224 -1.01 15.29 3.24
CA ALA A 224 0.15 16.19 3.30
C ALA A 224 0.77 16.25 4.71
N LEU A 225 -0.04 16.26 5.77
CA LEU A 225 0.44 16.19 7.15
C LEU A 225 1.13 14.85 7.46
N VAL A 226 0.55 13.73 7.02
CA VAL A 226 1.12 12.38 7.19
C VAL A 226 2.46 12.27 6.49
N GLU A 227 2.56 12.77 5.25
CA GLU A 227 3.82 12.84 4.51
C GLU A 227 4.85 13.75 5.21
N GLU A 228 4.44 14.94 5.67
CA GLU A 228 5.31 15.86 6.42
C GLU A 228 5.91 15.22 7.67
N LEU A 229 5.12 14.39 8.37
CA LEU A 229 5.55 13.65 9.56
C LEU A 229 6.42 12.42 9.25
N GLY A 230 6.65 12.13 7.96
CA GLY A 230 7.43 11.01 7.48
C GLY A 230 6.71 9.66 7.55
N PHE A 231 5.37 9.66 7.59
CA PHE A 231 4.57 8.45 7.65
C PHE A 231 4.10 8.00 6.27
N MET A 232 3.92 6.70 6.13
CA MET A 232 3.05 6.12 5.10
C MET A 232 1.65 5.92 5.67
N GLY A 233 0.64 6.29 4.89
CA GLY A 233 -0.77 6.23 5.28
C GLY A 233 -1.45 4.99 4.71
N ILE A 234 -2.17 4.27 5.56
CA ILE A 234 -2.87 3.03 5.24
C ILE A 234 -4.37 3.24 5.42
N ALA A 235 -5.11 3.17 4.33
CA ALA A 235 -6.55 3.44 4.28
C ALA A 235 -7.39 2.15 4.40
N GLN A 236 -8.71 2.30 4.28
CA GLN A 236 -9.69 1.20 4.39
C GLN A 236 -10.53 1.06 3.11
N HIS A 237 -9.87 0.91 1.97
CA HIS A 237 -10.52 0.57 0.69
C HIS A 237 -9.80 -0.59 0.02
N SER A 238 -10.55 -1.43 -0.69
CA SER A 238 -10.05 -2.71 -1.19
C SER A 238 -9.11 -2.54 -2.39
N GLY A 239 -7.94 -3.14 -2.35
CA GLY A 239 -7.06 -3.17 -3.51
C GLY A 239 -5.69 -3.73 -3.17
N PRO A 240 -5.00 -4.31 -4.15
CA PRO A 240 -3.58 -4.57 -4.08
C PRO A 240 -2.80 -3.25 -4.23
N ILE A 241 -1.52 -3.31 -3.92
CA ILE A 241 -0.57 -2.19 -3.99
C ILE A 241 0.59 -2.52 -4.93
N ASN A 242 1.21 -1.48 -5.49
CA ASN A 242 2.43 -1.55 -6.28
C ASN A 242 3.25 -0.26 -6.07
N ALA A 243 4.37 -0.12 -6.78
CA ALA A 243 5.26 1.04 -6.70
C ALA A 243 4.61 2.38 -7.11
N ASN A 244 3.47 2.36 -7.80
CA ASN A 244 2.74 3.55 -8.27
C ASN A 244 1.52 3.87 -7.40
N SER A 245 1.32 3.15 -6.30
CA SER A 245 0.22 3.43 -5.37
C SER A 245 0.46 4.74 -4.61
N ASP A 246 -0.61 5.36 -4.13
CA ASP A 246 -0.51 6.51 -3.23
C ASP A 246 -0.06 6.03 -1.84
N PHE A 247 1.22 6.23 -1.52
CA PHE A 247 1.82 5.83 -0.24
C PHE A 247 1.29 6.62 0.97
N THR A 248 0.49 7.66 0.75
CA THR A 248 -0.22 8.37 1.81
C THR A 248 -1.64 7.85 2.02
N ALA A 249 -2.11 6.91 1.19
CA ALA A 249 -3.45 6.30 1.29
C ALA A 249 -3.52 4.88 0.69
N LEU A 250 -2.67 3.97 1.17
CA LEU A 250 -2.56 2.62 0.64
C LEU A 250 -3.82 1.77 0.91
N PRO A 251 -4.37 1.07 -0.09
CA PRO A 251 -5.52 0.18 0.08
C PRO A 251 -5.20 -1.08 0.89
N ARG A 252 -6.24 -1.66 1.50
CA ARG A 252 -6.22 -2.98 2.15
C ARG A 252 -7.53 -3.71 1.92
N PHE A 253 -7.49 -5.04 1.92
CA PHE A 253 -8.72 -5.84 1.89
C PHE A 253 -9.25 -6.08 3.31
N PRO A 254 -10.43 -5.54 3.67
CA PRO A 254 -11.07 -5.86 4.93
C PRO A 254 -11.57 -7.31 4.92
N LEU A 255 -11.31 -8.02 6.01
CA LEU A 255 -11.64 -9.42 6.22
C LEU A 255 -12.39 -9.60 7.55
N SER A 256 -13.52 -8.90 7.66
CA SER A 256 -14.46 -8.97 8.77
C SER A 256 -15.91 -9.11 8.28
N GLY A 257 -16.79 -9.64 9.12
CA GLY A 257 -18.22 -9.76 8.82
C GLY A 257 -18.50 -10.48 7.50
N ILE A 258 -19.24 -9.83 6.59
CA ILE A 258 -19.59 -10.42 5.30
C ILE A 258 -18.38 -10.66 4.37
N TYR A 259 -17.22 -10.09 4.71
CA TYR A 259 -16.02 -10.12 3.88
C TYR A 259 -15.08 -11.30 4.19
N VAL A 260 -15.40 -12.15 5.16
CA VAL A 260 -14.57 -13.31 5.58
C VAL A 260 -14.75 -14.55 4.71
N SER A 261 -15.68 -14.55 3.75
CA SER A 261 -16.03 -15.78 3.03
C SER A 261 -14.89 -16.30 2.14
N MET A 262 -14.57 -17.58 2.29
CA MET A 262 -13.66 -18.33 1.41
C MET A 262 -14.08 -18.36 -0.06
N ASN A 263 -15.34 -18.06 -0.39
CA ASN A 263 -15.76 -17.92 -1.79
C ASN A 263 -15.15 -16.68 -2.46
N THR A 264 -14.80 -15.66 -1.67
CA THR A 264 -14.27 -14.38 -2.17
C THR A 264 -12.80 -14.17 -1.80
N PHE A 265 -12.32 -14.82 -0.73
CA PHE A 265 -10.95 -14.66 -0.25
C PHE A 265 -9.89 -14.91 -1.34
N PRO A 266 -9.94 -15.99 -2.15
CA PRO A 266 -9.01 -16.22 -3.26
C PRO A 266 -8.91 -15.04 -4.23
N ASN A 267 -10.03 -14.41 -4.58
CA ASN A 267 -10.06 -13.30 -5.54
C ASN A 267 -9.37 -12.05 -4.98
N LYS A 268 -9.48 -11.82 -3.67
CA LYS A 268 -8.86 -10.68 -2.99
C LYS A 268 -7.34 -10.85 -2.93
N VAL A 269 -6.88 -11.99 -2.42
CA VAL A 269 -5.45 -12.23 -2.19
C VAL A 269 -4.67 -12.48 -3.48
N ARG A 270 -5.34 -12.90 -4.55
CA ARG A 270 -4.73 -13.07 -5.88
C ARG A 270 -4.95 -11.87 -6.81
N SER A 271 -5.44 -10.74 -6.30
CA SER A 271 -5.68 -9.55 -7.10
C SER A 271 -4.40 -9.00 -7.72
N LEU A 272 -4.55 -8.21 -8.79
CA LEU A 272 -3.48 -7.54 -9.52
C LEU A 272 -3.62 -6.03 -9.38
N ALA A 273 -2.52 -5.33 -9.18
CA ALA A 273 -2.53 -3.87 -9.07
C ALA A 273 -2.64 -3.22 -10.45
N PHE A 274 -3.55 -2.24 -10.54
CA PHE A 274 -3.51 -1.27 -11.63
C PHE A 274 -2.36 -0.29 -11.41
N THR A 275 -1.82 0.22 -12.51
CA THR A 275 -0.99 1.43 -12.50
C THR A 275 -1.86 2.58 -13.01
N LEU A 276 -1.88 3.68 -12.26
CA LEU A 276 -2.66 4.87 -12.59
C LEU A 276 -1.72 6.03 -12.90
N ASP A 277 -2.01 6.76 -13.97
CA ASP A 277 -1.37 8.05 -14.26
C ASP A 277 -2.05 9.18 -13.51
N SER A 278 -3.39 9.18 -13.49
CA SER A 278 -4.16 10.14 -12.70
C SER A 278 -5.59 9.69 -12.44
N ILE A 279 -6.18 10.32 -11.43
CA ILE A 279 -7.59 10.21 -11.06
C ILE A 279 -8.12 11.60 -10.76
N THR A 280 -9.37 11.89 -11.14
CA THR A 280 -9.99 13.20 -10.90
C THR A 280 -11.48 13.04 -10.55
N PRO A 281 -11.95 13.56 -9.40
CA PRO A 281 -11.14 14.20 -8.36
C PRO A 281 -10.18 13.19 -7.69
N ASP A 282 -9.06 13.71 -7.19
CA ASP A 282 -8.04 12.96 -6.43
C ASP A 282 -8.36 12.87 -4.93
N SER A 283 -9.29 13.70 -4.47
CA SER A 283 -9.83 13.64 -3.11
C SER A 283 -10.97 12.63 -3.00
N PRO A 284 -11.00 11.79 -1.93
CA PRO A 284 -12.15 10.93 -1.65
C PRO A 284 -13.35 11.71 -1.10
N ILE A 285 -13.19 13.00 -0.79
CA ILE A 285 -14.26 13.80 -0.19
C ILE A 285 -15.28 14.21 -1.26
N THR A 286 -16.55 13.95 -0.98
CA THR A 286 -17.66 14.31 -1.85
C THR A 286 -18.86 14.81 -1.07
N THR A 287 -19.62 15.72 -1.67
CA THR A 287 -20.97 16.09 -1.20
C THR A 287 -22.07 15.45 -2.05
N GLY A 288 -21.70 14.84 -3.18
CA GLY A 288 -22.62 14.17 -4.10
C GLY A 288 -22.91 12.73 -3.67
N LEU A 289 -24.15 12.29 -3.87
CA LEU A 289 -24.58 10.91 -3.60
C LEU A 289 -24.11 9.92 -4.68
N SER A 290 -23.76 10.42 -5.86
CA SER A 290 -23.32 9.62 -7.02
C SER A 290 -22.22 10.37 -7.79
N PRO A 291 -21.05 10.64 -7.17
CA PRO A 291 -19.96 11.38 -7.80
C PRO A 291 -19.49 10.69 -9.09
N SER A 292 -19.06 11.51 -10.06
CA SER A 292 -18.36 11.06 -11.27
C SER A 292 -16.86 11.11 -11.01
N VAL A 293 -16.11 10.24 -11.70
CA VAL A 293 -14.66 10.21 -11.62
C VAL A 293 -14.05 9.88 -12.97
N GLU A 294 -12.96 10.55 -13.31
CA GLU A 294 -12.14 10.27 -14.48
C GLU A 294 -10.87 9.57 -14.03
N ILE A 295 -10.51 8.47 -14.69
CA ILE A 295 -9.31 7.68 -14.40
C ILE A 295 -8.52 7.48 -15.67
N ASN A 296 -7.21 7.70 -15.56
CA ASN A 296 -6.24 7.37 -16.58
C ASN A 296 -5.33 6.26 -16.06
N PHE A 297 -5.38 5.10 -16.70
CA PHE A 297 -4.48 3.99 -16.40
C PHE A 297 -3.21 4.08 -17.23
N SER A 298 -2.15 3.42 -16.77
CA SER A 298 -0.91 3.29 -17.52
C SER A 298 -0.28 1.91 -17.38
N GLY A 299 0.86 1.73 -18.05
CA GLY A 299 1.49 0.43 -18.22
C GLY A 299 0.73 -0.47 -19.19
N GLU A 300 1.02 -1.78 -19.13
CA GLU A 300 0.37 -2.76 -19.98
C GLU A 300 -0.77 -3.45 -19.23
N ILE A 301 -2.01 -3.22 -19.68
CA ILE A 301 -3.21 -3.89 -19.18
C ILE A 301 -3.88 -4.63 -20.35
N PRO A 302 -3.50 -5.90 -20.60
CA PRO A 302 -3.84 -6.60 -21.86
C PRO A 302 -5.34 -6.70 -22.19
N ARG A 303 -6.20 -6.59 -21.17
CA ARG A 303 -7.67 -6.71 -21.29
C ARG A 303 -8.40 -5.45 -20.82
N ILE A 304 -7.78 -4.27 -20.93
CA ILE A 304 -8.37 -3.00 -20.47
C ILE A 304 -9.73 -2.70 -21.11
N ASN A 305 -9.98 -3.18 -22.33
CA ASN A 305 -11.29 -3.09 -22.99
C ASN A 305 -12.41 -3.89 -22.30
N GLN A 306 -12.09 -4.72 -21.30
CA GLN A 306 -13.03 -5.47 -20.45
C GLN A 306 -13.20 -4.81 -19.07
N LEU A 307 -12.75 -3.57 -18.90
CA LEU A 307 -12.93 -2.80 -17.67
C LEU A 307 -14.41 -2.78 -17.29
N THR A 308 -14.69 -3.23 -16.07
CA THR A 308 -16.03 -3.18 -15.48
C THR A 308 -15.92 -2.54 -14.11
N CYS A 309 -16.80 -1.57 -13.85
CA CYS A 309 -16.88 -0.88 -12.57
C CYS A 309 -18.23 -1.18 -11.90
N PHE A 310 -18.23 -1.19 -10.58
CA PHE A 310 -19.37 -1.55 -9.75
C PHE A 310 -19.59 -0.54 -8.63
N ASN A 311 -20.85 -0.22 -8.34
CA ASN A 311 -21.29 0.41 -7.10
C ASN A 311 -22.26 -0.55 -6.39
N ASN A 312 -22.00 -0.91 -5.13
CA ASN A 312 -22.82 -1.85 -4.36
C ASN A 312 -23.13 -3.18 -5.10
N ASN A 313 -22.13 -3.75 -5.78
CA ASN A 313 -22.21 -4.97 -6.61
C ASN A 313 -23.07 -4.84 -7.89
N GLU A 314 -23.54 -3.65 -8.23
CA GLU A 314 -24.21 -3.37 -9.50
C GLU A 314 -23.23 -2.74 -10.48
N ALA A 315 -23.22 -3.21 -11.72
CA ALA A 315 -22.38 -2.63 -12.77
C ALA A 315 -22.83 -1.20 -13.08
N ILE A 316 -21.86 -0.28 -13.17
CA ILE A 316 -22.09 1.14 -13.43
C ILE A 316 -21.50 1.58 -14.76
N ASN A 317 -21.87 2.78 -15.21
CA ASN A 317 -21.52 3.26 -16.54
C ASN A 317 -20.03 3.63 -16.64
N ILE A 318 -19.41 3.24 -17.75
CA ILE A 318 -18.06 3.62 -18.13
C ILE A 318 -18.13 4.26 -19.52
N GLU A 319 -17.72 5.51 -19.60
CA GLU A 319 -17.50 6.23 -20.86
C GLU A 319 -16.00 6.20 -21.18
N VAL A 320 -15.65 5.75 -22.39
CA VAL A 320 -14.27 5.82 -22.88
C VAL A 320 -14.02 7.23 -23.39
N LEU A 321 -13.12 7.96 -22.71
CA LEU A 321 -12.75 9.32 -23.11
C LEU A 321 -11.65 9.29 -24.18
N ASP A 322 -10.65 8.44 -23.96
CA ASP A 322 -9.55 8.18 -24.89
C ASP A 322 -9.07 6.73 -24.71
N ALA A 323 -9.30 5.90 -25.73
CA ALA A 323 -8.95 4.48 -25.67
C ALA A 323 -7.43 4.24 -25.75
N GLU A 324 -6.69 5.08 -26.47
CA GLU A 324 -5.24 4.95 -26.61
C GLU A 324 -4.53 5.36 -25.32
N ALA A 325 -5.05 6.38 -24.65
CA ALA A 325 -4.54 6.83 -23.35
C ALA A 325 -5.14 6.07 -22.14
N MET A 326 -5.95 5.02 -22.36
CA MET A 326 -6.66 4.27 -21.31
C MET A 326 -7.40 5.19 -20.31
N SER A 327 -8.11 6.18 -20.86
CA SER A 327 -8.84 7.21 -20.13
C SER A 327 -10.35 6.91 -20.10
N PHE A 328 -10.93 6.89 -18.91
CA PHE A 328 -12.32 6.50 -18.68
C PHE A 328 -13.01 7.46 -17.71
N ARG A 329 -14.29 7.76 -17.97
CA ARG A 329 -15.18 8.41 -17.01
C ARG A 329 -16.16 7.39 -16.45
N ILE A 330 -16.22 7.28 -15.14
CA ILE A 330 -17.11 6.39 -14.41
C ILE A 330 -18.24 7.22 -13.83
N THR A 331 -19.47 6.83 -14.13
CA THR A 331 -20.68 7.49 -13.64
C THR A 331 -21.70 6.46 -13.17
N THR A 332 -22.58 6.86 -12.26
CA THR A 332 -23.67 6.01 -11.77
C THR A 332 -24.91 6.83 -11.48
N HIS A 333 -26.07 6.19 -11.63
CA HIS A 333 -27.35 6.70 -11.16
C HIS A 333 -27.72 6.20 -9.76
N ILE A 334 -26.91 5.29 -9.20
CA ILE A 334 -27.11 4.72 -7.87
C ILE A 334 -26.67 5.76 -6.84
N GLU A 335 -27.61 6.22 -6.04
CA GLU A 335 -27.35 7.14 -4.92
C GLU A 335 -26.81 6.38 -3.71
N ASN A 336 -25.77 6.93 -3.07
CA ASN A 336 -25.15 6.40 -1.87
C ASN A 336 -25.47 7.33 -0.69
N HIS A 337 -26.22 6.82 0.27
CA HIS A 337 -26.64 7.57 1.46
C HIS A 337 -25.83 7.23 2.71
N SER A 338 -24.83 6.35 2.60
CA SER A 338 -23.87 6.09 3.67
C SER A 338 -22.76 7.13 3.65
N ARG A 339 -22.18 7.41 4.84
CA ARG A 339 -21.00 8.28 4.97
C ARG A 339 -19.86 7.81 4.07
N ARG A 340 -19.59 6.50 4.06
CA ARG A 340 -18.55 5.87 3.25
C ARG A 340 -19.17 4.97 2.20
N PHE A 341 -18.67 5.06 0.97
CA PHE A 341 -19.00 4.16 -0.14
C PHE A 341 -17.82 4.08 -1.11
N ARG A 342 -17.91 3.24 -2.14
CA ARG A 342 -16.84 3.09 -3.12
C ARG A 342 -17.35 2.62 -4.45
N TYR A 343 -16.58 2.90 -5.50
CA TYR A 343 -16.69 2.18 -6.76
C TYR A 343 -15.52 1.21 -6.87
N ASN A 344 -15.77 -0.03 -7.31
CA ASN A 344 -14.71 -0.99 -7.57
C ASN A 344 -14.61 -1.22 -9.07
N CYS A 345 -13.44 -1.08 -9.65
CA CYS A 345 -13.17 -1.35 -11.05
C CYS A 345 -12.25 -2.56 -11.20
N THR A 346 -12.58 -3.43 -12.13
CA THR A 346 -11.85 -4.68 -12.35
C THR A 346 -11.64 -4.98 -13.82
N VAL A 347 -10.54 -5.66 -14.12
CA VAL A 347 -10.22 -6.22 -15.44
C VAL A 347 -9.72 -7.66 -15.23
N PRO A 348 -10.23 -8.67 -15.95
CA PRO A 348 -9.69 -10.02 -15.87
C PRO A 348 -8.24 -10.05 -16.35
N GLY A 349 -7.39 -10.79 -15.64
CA GLY A 349 -6.01 -11.04 -16.04
C GLY A 349 -5.93 -11.76 -17.40
N ALA A 350 -4.80 -11.57 -18.09
CA ALA A 350 -4.52 -12.27 -19.34
C ALA A 350 -4.28 -13.78 -19.11
N GLU A 351 -4.33 -14.56 -20.19
CA GLU A 351 -4.01 -16.00 -20.15
C GLU A 351 -2.55 -16.23 -19.72
N GLY A 352 -2.27 -17.42 -19.19
CA GLY A 352 -0.95 -17.77 -18.66
C GLY A 352 -0.76 -17.26 -17.23
N LYS A 353 0.26 -16.42 -16.99
CA LYS A 353 0.67 -16.01 -15.63
C LYS A 353 -0.45 -15.37 -14.81
N TYR A 354 -1.35 -14.63 -15.46
CA TYR A 354 -2.42 -13.87 -14.81
C TYR A 354 -3.80 -14.54 -14.91
N GLU A 355 -3.84 -15.79 -15.34
CA GLU A 355 -5.11 -16.50 -15.56
C GLU A 355 -5.86 -16.71 -14.24
N GLY A 356 -7.17 -16.45 -14.26
CA GLY A 356 -8.04 -16.54 -13.09
C GLY A 356 -7.81 -15.45 -12.03
N ARG A 357 -7.02 -14.41 -12.35
CA ARG A 357 -6.80 -13.24 -11.49
C ARG A 357 -7.53 -12.03 -12.05
N TYR A 358 -7.67 -10.99 -11.22
CA TYR A 358 -8.32 -9.75 -11.61
C TYR A 358 -7.46 -8.57 -11.18
N TYR A 359 -7.24 -7.64 -12.11
CA TYR A 359 -6.87 -6.29 -11.74
C TYR A 359 -7.99 -5.67 -10.92
N TRP A 360 -7.64 -4.98 -9.84
CA TRP A 360 -8.60 -4.42 -8.90
C TRP A 360 -8.18 -3.02 -8.49
N TYR A 361 -9.09 -2.06 -8.63
CA TYR A 361 -8.93 -0.71 -8.09
C TYR A 361 -10.22 -0.27 -7.40
N SER A 362 -10.12 0.33 -6.22
CA SER A 362 -11.27 0.91 -5.53
C SER A 362 -11.12 2.41 -5.44
N ILE A 363 -12.22 3.11 -5.70
CA ILE A 363 -12.35 4.56 -5.62
C ILE A 363 -13.16 4.85 -4.36
N PRO A 364 -12.52 5.17 -3.23
CA PRO A 364 -13.23 5.49 -2.00
C PRO A 364 -13.91 6.84 -2.11
N TRP A 365 -15.09 6.93 -1.50
CA TRP A 365 -15.81 8.18 -1.31
C TRP A 365 -16.23 8.32 0.15
N VAL A 366 -16.07 9.53 0.67
CA VAL A 366 -16.52 9.91 2.00
C VAL A 366 -17.31 11.20 1.90
N ASN A 367 -18.50 11.21 2.49
CA ASN A 367 -19.33 12.41 2.66
C ASN A 367 -19.40 12.79 4.15
N PRO A 368 -18.51 13.69 4.63
CA PRO A 368 -18.45 14.06 6.04
C PRO A 368 -19.72 14.74 6.57
N ALA A 369 -20.63 15.20 5.69
CA ALA A 369 -21.91 15.76 6.10
C ALA A 369 -22.89 14.69 6.60
N ILE A 370 -22.62 13.41 6.31
CA ILE A 370 -23.38 12.28 6.83
C ILE A 370 -22.68 11.80 8.12
N PRO A 371 -23.35 11.84 9.28
CA PRO A 371 -22.78 11.31 10.53
C PRO A 371 -22.68 9.79 10.49
N GLU A 372 -21.73 9.24 11.25
CA GLU A 372 -21.59 7.79 11.44
C GLU A 372 -22.55 7.22 12.50
#